data_AF-T1WV51-F1
#
_entry.id   AF-T1WV51-F1
#
_cell.length_a   1.000
_cell.length_b   1.000
_cell.length_c   1.000
_cell.angle_alpha   90.00
_cell.angle_beta   90.00
_cell.angle_gamma   90.00
#
_symmetry.space_group_name_H-M   'P 1'
#
loop_
_entity.id
_entity.type
_entity.pdbx_description
1 polymer ?
#
loop_
_entity_poly.entity_id
_entity_poly.type
_entity_poly.pdbx_seq_one_letter_code
_entity_poly.pdbx_strand_id
1 'polypeptide(L)'
;YYDALDKPSLGLIEARVATYAGIVFATWAEDAPSLDAYLGDARWYLDTVFNRRDAGMQALGPMKWLEPVNWKTLVDNCSDNYHVPTSHLSSARVQTRYIGRPPLSHEDQFASPNKHAFVNGHSITFRDADDGVPRYVHGMSGDLLRRFQEYHQAIMPEVERRLGTVRARRVQLGNHSIFPNGILGLRLALPRGPLKTEFWHFVLLERDAPDEIKRALRIGSQANNGAAGMFEQDD
;
A
#
# COMPACT_ATOMS: atom_id res chain seq x y z
N TYR A 1 32.54 -37.36 0.69
CA TYR A 1 32.78 -36.96 2.09
C TYR A 1 32.94 -38.15 3.05
N TYR A 2 33.00 -39.42 2.60
CA TYR A 2 33.24 -40.59 3.48
C TYR A 2 32.36 -40.60 4.76
N ASP A 3 31.09 -40.20 4.65
CA ASP A 3 30.18 -39.98 5.79
C ASP A 3 30.69 -39.07 6.93
N ALA A 4 31.77 -38.33 6.70
CA ALA A 4 32.35 -37.36 7.63
C ALA A 4 31.63 -35.99 7.60
N LEU A 5 30.68 -35.80 6.68
CA LEU A 5 29.89 -34.59 6.58
C LEU A 5 28.49 -34.84 7.13
N ASP A 6 28.22 -34.27 8.29
CA ASP A 6 26.90 -34.28 8.92
C ASP A 6 25.98 -33.28 8.20
N LYS A 7 25.44 -33.68 7.04
CA LYS A 7 24.55 -32.83 6.23
C LYS A 7 23.35 -32.28 7.02
N PRO A 8 22.69 -33.04 7.92
CA PRO A 8 21.62 -32.52 8.77
C PRO A 8 21.96 -31.27 9.59
N SER A 9 23.21 -31.11 10.06
CA SER A 9 23.62 -29.91 10.82
C SER A 9 24.08 -28.73 9.95
N LEU A 10 24.08 -28.89 8.62
CA LEU A 10 24.54 -27.88 7.65
C LEU A 10 23.39 -27.28 6.82
N GLY A 11 22.15 -27.42 7.31
CA GLY A 11 21.00 -26.73 6.72
C GLY A 11 21.19 -25.21 6.73
N LEU A 12 20.57 -24.52 5.76
CA LEU A 12 20.46 -23.07 5.83
C LEU A 12 19.64 -22.68 7.06
N ILE A 13 19.96 -21.55 7.67
CA ILE A 13 19.16 -21.02 8.78
C ILE A 13 17.78 -20.64 8.23
N GLU A 14 16.73 -21.26 8.79
CA GLU A 14 15.35 -21.04 8.37
C GLU A 14 14.69 -19.96 9.23
N ALA A 15 13.99 -19.04 8.56
CA ALA A 15 13.10 -18.11 9.24
C ALA A 15 11.72 -18.75 9.39
N ARG A 16 10.97 -18.36 10.43
CA ARG A 16 9.56 -18.72 10.53
C ARG A 16 8.75 -17.89 9.53
N VAL A 17 8.10 -18.56 8.59
CA VAL A 17 7.36 -17.92 7.49
C VAL A 17 5.87 -18.11 7.67
N ALA A 18 5.09 -17.06 7.40
CA ALA A 18 3.65 -17.10 7.33
C ALA A 18 3.15 -16.20 6.19
N THR A 19 1.93 -16.44 5.71
CA THR A 19 1.34 -15.66 4.61
C THR A 19 -0.03 -15.13 5.01
N TYR A 20 -0.27 -13.85 4.73
CA TYR A 20 -1.56 -13.21 4.92
C TYR A 20 -1.97 -12.48 3.64
N ALA A 21 -3.17 -12.77 3.11
CA ALA A 21 -3.68 -12.16 1.88
C ALA A 21 -2.69 -12.21 0.69
N GLY A 22 -1.88 -13.27 0.60
CA GLY A 22 -0.85 -13.44 -0.43
C GLY A 22 0.47 -12.70 -0.17
N ILE A 23 0.58 -11.93 0.92
CA ILE A 23 1.82 -11.29 1.36
C ILE A 23 2.58 -12.24 2.28
N VAL A 24 3.85 -12.50 1.96
CA VAL A 24 4.73 -13.37 2.74
C VAL A 24 5.46 -12.54 3.80
N PHE A 25 5.34 -12.96 5.06
CA PHE A 25 6.05 -12.41 6.20
C PHE A 25 7.02 -13.45 6.75
N ALA A 26 8.15 -12.99 7.26
CA ALA A 26 9.15 -13.84 7.88
C ALA A 26 9.67 -13.20 9.17
N THR A 27 10.00 -14.03 10.15
CA THR A 27 10.65 -13.60 11.39
C THR A 27 11.73 -14.60 11.79
N TRP A 28 12.81 -14.09 12.36
CA TRP A 28 13.87 -14.90 12.98
C TRP A 28 13.59 -15.20 14.46
N ALA A 29 12.62 -14.50 15.07
CA ALA A 29 12.25 -14.72 16.46
C ALA A 29 11.31 -15.94 16.59
N GLU A 30 11.79 -16.97 17.28
CA GLU A 30 11.03 -18.21 17.50
C GLU A 30 9.81 -18.03 18.40
N ASP A 31 9.92 -17.12 19.37
CA ASP A 31 8.91 -16.79 20.39
C ASP A 31 7.93 -15.70 19.94
N ALA A 32 8.09 -15.16 18.73
CA ALA A 32 7.19 -14.14 18.19
C ALA A 32 5.73 -14.66 18.13
N PRO A 33 4.73 -13.77 18.24
CA PRO A 33 3.32 -14.15 18.05
C PRO A 33 3.06 -14.70 16.65
N SER A 34 1.92 -15.39 16.47
CA SER A 34 1.45 -15.77 15.13
C SER A 34 1.24 -14.52 14.25
N LEU A 35 1.30 -14.68 12.92
CA LEU A 35 1.08 -13.56 12.01
C LEU A 35 -0.30 -12.89 12.21
N ASP A 36 -1.32 -13.69 12.54
CA ASP A 36 -2.66 -13.17 12.85
C ASP A 36 -2.68 -12.31 14.12
N ALA A 37 -1.99 -12.75 15.18
CA ALA A 37 -1.90 -11.99 16.42
C ALA A 37 -1.02 -10.74 16.26
N TYR A 38 0.03 -10.84 15.44
CA TYR A 38 0.89 -9.72 15.09
C TYR A 38 0.11 -8.61 14.36
N LEU A 39 -0.60 -8.95 13.28
CA LEU A 39 -1.40 -7.97 12.53
C LEU A 39 -2.62 -7.52 13.35
N GLY A 40 -3.18 -8.38 14.19
CA GLY A 40 -4.34 -8.05 15.03
C GLY A 40 -5.52 -7.55 14.20
N ASP A 41 -6.15 -6.48 14.68
CA ASP A 41 -7.28 -5.82 14.01
C ASP A 41 -6.88 -4.97 12.80
N ALA A 42 -5.58 -4.76 12.54
CA ALA A 42 -5.12 -4.11 11.31
C ALA A 42 -5.64 -4.85 10.06
N ARG A 43 -5.76 -6.18 10.17
CA ARG A 43 -6.34 -7.07 9.16
C ARG A 43 -7.71 -6.59 8.65
N TRP A 44 -8.54 -6.07 9.55
CA TRP A 44 -9.88 -5.57 9.20
C TRP A 44 -9.83 -4.47 8.15
N TYR A 45 -8.84 -3.59 8.24
CA TYR A 45 -8.58 -2.50 7.29
C TYR A 45 -7.81 -2.97 6.05
N LEU A 46 -6.74 -3.74 6.26
CA LEU A 46 -5.85 -4.21 5.20
C LEU A 46 -6.59 -5.06 4.15
N ASP A 47 -7.54 -5.88 4.58
CA ASP A 47 -8.37 -6.69 3.69
C ASP A 47 -9.11 -5.88 2.62
N THR A 48 -9.46 -4.63 2.90
CA THR A 48 -10.17 -3.75 1.94
C THR A 48 -9.36 -3.46 0.67
N VAL A 49 -8.04 -3.73 0.72
CA VAL A 49 -7.13 -3.65 -0.42
C VAL A 49 -6.53 -5.01 -0.75
N PHE A 50 -5.95 -5.70 0.22
CA PHE A 50 -5.12 -6.88 -0.03
C PHE A 50 -5.91 -8.18 -0.21
N ASN A 51 -7.12 -8.26 0.36
CA ASN A 51 -7.91 -9.49 0.44
C ASN A 51 -9.34 -9.34 -0.10
N ARG A 52 -9.59 -8.29 -0.87
CA ARG A 52 -10.93 -7.87 -1.30
C ARG A 52 -11.53 -8.68 -2.46
N ARG A 53 -10.72 -9.47 -3.18
CA ARG A 53 -11.11 -10.31 -4.33
C ARG A 53 -10.74 -11.78 -4.07
N ASP A 54 -11.51 -12.73 -4.62
CA ASP A 54 -11.19 -14.15 -4.61
C ASP A 54 -9.92 -14.46 -5.41
N ALA A 55 -9.75 -13.77 -6.54
CA ALA A 55 -8.55 -13.89 -7.37
C ALA A 55 -7.28 -13.36 -6.67
N GLY A 56 -7.43 -12.56 -5.61
CA GLY A 56 -6.35 -11.97 -4.85
C GLY A 56 -5.56 -10.90 -5.62
N MET A 57 -4.44 -10.48 -5.03
CA MET A 57 -3.56 -9.44 -5.56
C MET A 57 -2.30 -10.04 -6.21
N GLN A 58 -1.74 -9.32 -7.17
CA GLN A 58 -0.40 -9.48 -7.70
C GLN A 58 0.43 -8.22 -7.41
N ALA A 59 1.69 -8.42 -7.06
CA ALA A 59 2.68 -7.36 -6.94
C ALA A 59 3.60 -7.37 -8.15
N LEU A 60 3.78 -6.21 -8.80
CA LEU A 60 4.76 -6.00 -9.86
C LEU A 60 5.97 -5.23 -9.32
N GLY A 61 7.18 -5.65 -9.71
CA GLY A 61 8.43 -5.03 -9.29
C GLY A 61 9.29 -5.98 -8.45
N PRO A 62 10.06 -5.47 -7.47
CA PRO A 62 10.09 -4.08 -7.02
C PRO A 62 10.96 -3.19 -7.91
N MET A 63 10.64 -1.89 -7.93
CA MET A 63 11.66 -0.89 -8.22
C MET A 63 12.45 -0.59 -6.95
N LYS A 64 13.76 -0.38 -7.09
CA LYS A 64 14.66 -0.18 -5.96
C LYS A 64 15.50 1.06 -6.12
N TRP A 65 15.64 1.83 -5.04
CA TRP A 65 16.55 2.96 -4.99
C TRP A 65 17.09 3.15 -3.57
N LEU A 66 18.07 4.06 -3.43
CA LEU A 66 18.74 4.36 -2.18
C LEU A 66 18.51 5.81 -1.81
N GLU A 67 18.22 6.06 -0.54
CA GLU A 67 18.03 7.40 0.00
C GLU A 67 18.90 7.64 1.22
N PRO A 68 19.47 8.85 1.38
CA PRO A 68 20.30 9.22 2.52
C PRO A 68 19.46 9.63 3.74
N VAL A 69 18.48 8.80 4.10
CA VAL A 69 17.54 9.06 5.21
C VAL A 69 17.39 7.83 6.10
N ASN A 70 17.00 8.05 7.35
CA ASN A 70 16.63 6.96 8.25
C ASN A 70 15.28 6.35 7.84
N TRP A 71 15.18 5.03 7.85
CA TRP A 71 13.96 4.30 7.44
C TRP A 71 12.70 4.73 8.21
N LYS A 72 12.84 5.20 9.46
CA LYS A 72 11.71 5.63 10.29
C LYS A 72 11.01 6.87 9.74
N THR A 73 11.73 7.75 9.04
CA THR A 73 11.14 8.97 8.45
C THR A 73 10.05 8.62 7.44
N LEU A 74 10.29 7.61 6.59
CA LEU A 74 9.30 7.17 5.60
C LEU A 74 8.09 6.47 6.24
N VAL A 75 8.32 5.75 7.34
CA VAL A 75 7.26 5.07 8.09
C VAL A 75 6.37 6.07 8.82
N ASP A 76 6.96 7.14 9.35
CA ASP A 76 6.25 8.23 10.02
C ASP A 76 5.40 9.04 9.03
N ASN A 77 5.97 9.40 7.86
CA ASN A 77 5.29 10.08 6.76
C ASN A 77 3.96 9.41 6.35
N CYS A 78 3.84 8.08 6.48
CA CYS A 78 2.60 7.35 6.17
C CYS A 78 1.37 7.78 6.99
N SER A 79 1.56 8.46 8.11
CA SER A 79 0.45 8.98 8.92
C SER A 79 0.31 10.49 8.83
N ASP A 80 1.27 11.15 8.16
CA ASP A 80 1.34 12.59 8.01
C ASP A 80 0.49 13.00 6.80
N ASN A 81 -0.75 13.41 7.02
CA ASN A 81 -1.54 14.07 5.98
C ASN A 81 -1.31 15.59 5.93
N TYR A 82 -0.56 16.13 6.90
CA TYR A 82 -0.30 17.55 7.03
C TYR A 82 0.71 18.04 5.97
N HIS A 83 1.70 17.22 5.61
CA HIS A 83 2.67 17.59 4.58
C HIS A 83 2.05 17.73 3.18
N VAL A 84 0.98 16.98 2.87
CA VAL A 84 0.47 16.81 1.49
C VAL A 84 0.16 18.14 0.79
N PRO A 85 -0.54 19.13 1.40
CA PRO A 85 -0.82 20.41 0.74
C PRO A 85 0.40 21.34 0.63
N THR A 86 1.48 21.05 1.36
CA THR A 86 2.73 21.81 1.36
C THR A 86 3.76 21.19 0.42
N SER A 87 4.24 19.98 0.71
CA SER A 87 5.30 19.32 -0.06
C SER A 87 4.87 19.07 -1.50
N HIS A 88 3.64 18.59 -1.70
CA HIS A 88 3.14 18.23 -3.02
C HIS A 88 2.35 19.34 -3.74
N LEU A 89 2.49 20.60 -3.30
CA LEU A 89 1.72 21.72 -3.85
C LEU A 89 1.94 21.88 -5.36
N SER A 90 3.16 21.65 -5.84
CA SER A 90 3.52 21.68 -7.26
C SER A 90 2.70 20.66 -8.05
N SER A 91 2.74 19.40 -7.63
CA SER A 91 2.02 18.26 -8.20
C SER A 91 0.50 18.46 -8.14
N ALA A 92 -0.03 18.95 -7.01
CA ALA A 92 -1.44 19.26 -6.84
C ALA A 92 -1.92 20.35 -7.81
N ARG A 93 -1.14 21.41 -8.04
CA ARG A 93 -1.46 22.48 -9.00
C ARG A 93 -1.48 21.96 -10.44
N VAL A 94 -0.55 21.09 -10.82
CA VAL A 94 -0.55 20.44 -12.14
C VAL A 94 -1.81 19.60 -12.32
N GLN A 95 -2.15 18.77 -11.33
CA GLN A 95 -3.36 17.95 -11.39
C GLN A 95 -4.64 18.79 -11.42
N THR A 96 -4.68 19.89 -10.68
CA THR A 96 -5.80 20.85 -10.73
C THR A 96 -5.98 21.40 -12.14
N ARG A 97 -4.88 21.87 -12.75
CA ARG A 97 -4.91 22.52 -14.06
C ARG A 97 -5.22 21.56 -15.22
N TYR A 98 -4.64 20.37 -15.21
CA TYR A 98 -4.66 19.47 -16.38
C TYR A 98 -5.57 18.24 -16.22
N ILE A 99 -5.91 17.86 -14.98
CA ILE A 99 -6.75 16.70 -14.67
C ILE A 99 -8.09 17.13 -14.05
N GLY A 100 -8.23 18.41 -13.67
CA GLY A 100 -9.48 18.94 -13.09
C GLY A 100 -9.72 18.46 -11.65
N ARG A 101 -8.67 18.02 -10.94
CA ARG A 101 -8.80 17.72 -9.50
C ARG A 101 -9.06 19.02 -8.72
N PRO A 102 -9.87 19.00 -7.65
CA PRO A 102 -10.02 20.16 -6.79
C PRO A 102 -8.65 20.62 -6.23
N PRO A 103 -8.44 21.93 -6.04
CA PRO A 103 -7.28 22.43 -5.32
C PRO A 103 -7.17 21.76 -3.95
N LEU A 104 -5.96 21.37 -3.56
CA LEU A 104 -5.71 20.80 -2.25
C LEU A 104 -5.29 21.91 -1.28
N SER A 105 -5.98 22.02 -0.14
CA SER A 105 -5.63 22.93 0.94
C SER A 105 -5.37 22.21 2.26
N HIS A 106 -4.76 22.92 3.21
CA HIS A 106 -4.63 22.42 4.59
C HIS A 106 -6.00 22.26 5.25
N GLU A 107 -6.94 23.17 4.98
CA GLU A 107 -8.30 23.08 5.51
C GLU A 107 -8.99 21.77 5.06
N ASP A 108 -8.81 21.37 3.80
CA ASP A 108 -9.36 20.10 3.30
C ASP A 108 -8.78 18.89 4.05
N GLN A 109 -7.50 18.92 4.42
CA GLN A 109 -6.87 17.83 5.18
C GLN A 109 -7.30 17.83 6.65
N PHE A 110 -7.42 19.00 7.28
CA PHE A 110 -7.88 19.13 8.66
C PHE A 110 -9.38 18.81 8.83
N ALA A 111 -10.20 19.24 7.87
CA ALA A 111 -11.63 18.94 7.83
C ALA A 111 -11.92 17.55 7.24
N SER A 112 -10.89 16.84 6.75
CA SER A 112 -11.04 15.52 6.15
C SER A 112 -11.72 14.55 7.11
N PRO A 113 -12.65 13.70 6.63
CA PRO A 113 -13.22 12.63 7.44
C PRO A 113 -12.23 11.50 7.74
N ASN A 114 -10.95 11.65 7.37
CA ASN A 114 -9.88 10.71 7.71
C ASN A 114 -9.87 10.41 9.21
N LYS A 115 -9.80 9.13 9.52
CA LYS A 115 -9.69 8.54 10.85
C LYS A 115 -8.35 7.82 10.95
N HIS A 116 -7.79 7.81 12.15
CA HIS A 116 -6.53 7.14 12.45
C HIS A 116 -6.80 5.93 13.35
N ALA A 117 -6.19 4.80 13.04
CA ALA A 117 -6.16 3.62 13.86
C ALA A 117 -4.70 3.17 14.07
N PHE A 118 -4.38 2.77 15.29
CA PHE A 118 -3.09 2.22 15.66
C PHE A 118 -3.30 0.85 16.28
N VAL A 119 -2.80 -0.19 15.62
CA VAL A 119 -3.00 -1.58 16.04
C VAL A 119 -1.64 -2.29 16.03
N ASN A 120 -1.15 -2.74 17.18
CA ASN A 120 0.13 -3.45 17.31
C ASN A 120 1.33 -2.72 16.66
N GLY A 121 1.30 -1.38 16.65
CA GLY A 121 2.32 -0.54 16.01
C GLY A 121 2.08 -0.27 14.52
N HIS A 122 1.11 -0.91 13.89
CA HIS A 122 0.66 -0.57 12.53
C HIS A 122 -0.14 0.73 12.56
N SER A 123 0.25 1.70 11.74
CA SER A 123 -0.50 2.94 11.58
C SER A 123 -1.41 2.85 10.36
N ILE A 124 -2.67 3.23 10.53
CA ILE A 124 -3.68 3.14 9.49
C ILE A 124 -4.45 4.44 9.45
N THR A 125 -4.47 5.07 8.28
CA THR A 125 -5.47 6.11 7.97
C THR A 125 -6.58 5.49 7.14
N PHE A 126 -7.81 5.86 7.40
CA PHE A 126 -8.97 5.43 6.61
C PHE A 126 -10.04 6.51 6.60
N ARG A 127 -10.93 6.48 5.63
CA ARG A 127 -12.08 7.40 5.57
C ARG A 127 -13.34 6.68 5.16
N ASP A 128 -14.45 7.31 5.49
CA ASP A 128 -15.72 7.03 4.82
C ASP A 128 -15.61 7.50 3.37
N ALA A 129 -15.98 6.62 2.45
CA ALA A 129 -16.01 6.89 1.03
C ALA A 129 -17.45 6.90 0.54
N ASP A 130 -17.69 7.75 -0.46
CA ASP A 130 -18.94 7.79 -1.18
C ASP A 130 -19.18 6.47 -1.94
N ASP A 131 -20.44 6.03 -1.96
CA ASP A 131 -20.82 4.82 -2.65
C ASP A 131 -20.69 4.99 -4.17
N GLY A 132 -20.26 3.93 -4.87
CA GLY A 132 -20.16 3.88 -6.32
C GLY A 132 -18.95 4.61 -6.96
N VAL A 133 -18.06 5.22 -6.18
CA VAL A 133 -16.85 5.87 -6.72
C VAL A 133 -15.67 4.88 -6.74
N PRO A 134 -15.00 4.68 -7.90
CA PRO A 134 -13.83 3.81 -7.98
C PRO A 134 -12.71 4.28 -7.06
N ARG A 135 -12.19 3.37 -6.24
CA ARG A 135 -11.19 3.65 -5.19
C ARG A 135 -9.75 3.60 -5.69
N TYR A 136 -9.52 3.91 -6.96
CA TYR A 136 -8.19 3.86 -7.56
C TYR A 136 -7.51 5.21 -7.43
N VAL A 137 -6.40 5.25 -6.69
CA VAL A 137 -5.68 6.49 -6.38
C VAL A 137 -4.82 6.96 -7.57
N HIS A 138 -4.39 6.01 -8.41
CA HIS A 138 -3.43 6.25 -9.48
C HIS A 138 -3.91 5.75 -10.84
N GLY A 139 -3.49 6.42 -11.92
CA GLY A 139 -3.69 5.93 -13.30
C GLY A 139 -5.07 6.21 -13.90
N MET A 140 -5.97 6.82 -13.14
CA MET A 140 -7.27 7.26 -13.63
C MET A 140 -7.11 8.55 -14.46
N SER A 141 -7.42 8.47 -15.74
CA SER A 141 -7.58 9.61 -16.65
C SER A 141 -9.06 9.76 -17.05
N GLY A 142 -9.43 10.91 -17.61
CA GLY A 142 -10.81 11.15 -18.09
C GLY A 142 -11.29 10.05 -19.06
N ASP A 143 -10.44 9.64 -20.00
CA ASP A 143 -10.75 8.63 -21.01
C ASP A 143 -10.95 7.22 -20.42
N LEU A 144 -10.30 6.93 -19.29
CA LEU A 144 -10.38 5.62 -18.62
C LEU A 144 -11.39 5.60 -17.47
N LEU A 145 -11.90 6.75 -17.03
CA LEU A 145 -12.80 6.87 -15.88
C LEU A 145 -14.00 5.93 -16.00
N ARG A 146 -14.66 5.90 -17.17
CA ARG A 146 -15.81 5.02 -17.43
C ARG A 146 -15.44 3.54 -17.24
N ARG A 147 -14.27 3.11 -17.72
CA ARG A 147 -13.82 1.72 -17.58
C ARG A 147 -13.51 1.36 -16.13
N PHE A 148 -12.92 2.29 -15.37
CA PHE A 148 -12.71 2.11 -13.94
C PHE A 148 -14.03 2.03 -13.17
N GLN A 149 -15.06 2.79 -13.57
CA GLN A 149 -16.41 2.73 -13.00
C GLN A 149 -17.11 1.41 -13.31
N GLU A 150 -17.09 0.98 -14.57
CA GLU A 150 -17.66 -0.30 -15.00
C GLU A 150 -16.98 -1.46 -14.28
N TYR A 151 -15.64 -1.45 -14.22
CA TYR A 151 -14.89 -2.47 -13.50
C TYR A 151 -15.22 -2.46 -12.01
N HIS A 152 -15.25 -1.28 -11.37
CA HIS A 152 -15.63 -1.14 -9.96
C HIS A 152 -17.01 -1.75 -9.70
N GLN A 153 -18.03 -1.37 -10.49
CA GLN A 153 -19.39 -1.88 -10.36
C GLN A 153 -19.46 -3.41 -10.55
N ALA A 154 -18.74 -3.93 -11.54
CA ALA A 154 -18.70 -5.37 -11.82
C ALA A 154 -18.12 -6.18 -10.66
N ILE A 155 -17.08 -5.66 -9.97
CA ILE A 155 -16.45 -6.38 -8.85
C ILE A 155 -17.17 -6.22 -7.52
N MET A 156 -18.01 -5.17 -7.36
CA MET A 156 -18.61 -4.84 -6.06
C MET A 156 -19.42 -5.96 -5.41
N PRO A 157 -20.29 -6.73 -6.11
CA PRO A 157 -21.02 -7.82 -5.49
C PRO A 157 -20.14 -8.86 -4.80
N GLU A 158 -18.99 -9.20 -5.40
CA GLU A 158 -18.02 -10.12 -4.80
C GLU A 158 -17.30 -9.48 -3.61
N VAL A 159 -16.91 -8.21 -3.73
CA VAL A 159 -16.25 -7.48 -2.65
C VAL A 159 -17.18 -7.38 -1.43
N GLU A 160 -18.48 -7.14 -1.63
CA GLU A 160 -19.50 -7.17 -0.57
C GLU A 160 -19.67 -8.56 0.03
N ARG A 161 -19.67 -9.62 -0.79
CA ARG A 161 -19.73 -11.00 -0.29
C ARG A 161 -18.55 -11.33 0.61
N ARG A 162 -17.35 -10.84 0.29
CA ARG A 162 -16.12 -11.12 1.05
C ARG A 162 -15.98 -10.26 2.31
N LEU A 163 -16.29 -8.97 2.22
CA LEU A 163 -15.98 -8.00 3.27
C LEU A 163 -17.21 -7.53 4.05
N GLY A 164 -18.41 -7.79 3.55
CA GLY A 164 -19.64 -7.16 4.01
C GLY A 164 -19.78 -5.72 3.49
N THR A 165 -21.02 -5.23 3.47
CA THR A 165 -21.39 -3.94 2.87
C THR A 165 -20.59 -2.75 3.41
N VAL A 166 -20.37 -2.69 4.73
CA VAL A 166 -19.65 -1.55 5.35
C VAL A 166 -18.21 -1.45 4.84
N ARG A 167 -17.46 -2.55 4.91
CA ARG A 167 -16.04 -2.56 4.49
C ARG A 167 -15.89 -2.42 2.99
N ALA A 168 -16.80 -3.01 2.22
CA ALA A 168 -16.78 -2.93 0.77
C ALA A 168 -17.11 -1.53 0.25
N ARG A 169 -18.14 -0.88 0.80
CA ARG A 169 -18.71 0.37 0.24
C ARG A 169 -18.35 1.63 1.00
N ARG A 170 -17.98 1.55 2.28
CA ARG A 170 -17.75 2.76 3.09
C ARG A 170 -16.30 2.92 3.50
N VAL A 171 -15.60 1.85 3.82
CA VAL A 171 -14.22 1.95 4.29
C VAL A 171 -13.24 2.10 3.12
N GLN A 172 -12.52 3.21 3.06
CA GLN A 172 -11.38 3.38 2.17
C GLN A 172 -10.09 3.44 2.99
N LEU A 173 -9.22 2.46 2.80
CA LEU A 173 -7.86 2.49 3.32
C LEU A 173 -7.08 3.64 2.65
N GLY A 174 -6.48 4.48 3.48
CA GLY A 174 -5.57 5.55 3.07
C GLY A 174 -4.12 5.13 3.25
N ASN A 175 -3.28 6.11 3.56
CA ASN A 175 -1.88 5.89 3.89
C ASN A 175 -1.78 5.02 5.15
N HIS A 176 -0.85 4.07 5.14
CA HIS A 176 -0.68 3.09 6.21
C HIS A 176 0.76 2.61 6.29
N SER A 177 1.17 2.21 7.48
CA SER A 177 2.40 1.48 7.71
C SER A 177 2.11 0.16 8.42
N ILE A 178 2.70 -0.90 7.89
CA ILE A 178 2.80 -2.18 8.57
C ILE A 178 4.16 -2.16 9.24
N PHE A 179 4.17 -1.90 10.55
CA PHE A 179 5.37 -1.99 11.38
C PHE A 179 6.26 -3.20 11.01
N PRO A 180 7.59 -3.11 11.14
CA PRO A 180 8.33 -1.88 11.37
C PRO A 180 8.36 -1.01 10.11
N ASN A 181 8.54 -1.60 8.93
CA ASN A 181 9.04 -0.87 7.76
C ASN A 181 8.27 -1.13 6.46
N GLY A 182 7.10 -1.74 6.53
CA GLY A 182 6.15 -1.80 5.43
C GLY A 182 5.40 -0.48 5.30
N ILE A 183 5.36 0.10 4.11
CA ILE A 183 4.69 1.39 3.88
C ILE A 183 3.81 1.40 2.63
N LEU A 184 2.78 2.24 2.65
CA LEU A 184 1.96 2.71 1.53
C LEU A 184 1.82 1.78 0.30
N GLY A 185 0.86 0.85 0.35
CA GLY A 185 0.51 0.07 -0.86
C GLY A 185 1.58 -0.95 -1.25
N LEU A 186 2.18 -1.60 -0.24
CA LEU A 186 3.27 -2.58 -0.32
C LEU A 186 4.58 -2.01 -0.85
N ARG A 187 5.25 -1.26 0.02
CA ARG A 187 6.64 -0.84 -0.14
C ARG A 187 7.43 -1.18 1.10
N LEU A 188 8.75 -1.24 0.98
CA LEU A 188 9.64 -1.57 2.09
C LEU A 188 10.73 -0.51 2.23
N ALA A 189 10.85 0.07 3.42
CA ALA A 189 11.96 0.92 3.82
C ALA A 189 13.04 0.05 4.49
N LEU A 190 13.97 -0.50 3.72
CA LEU A 190 14.99 -1.42 4.25
C LEU A 190 16.17 -0.64 4.82
N PRO A 191 16.49 -0.75 6.12
CA PRO A 191 17.61 -0.03 6.71
C PRO A 191 18.95 -0.49 6.13
N ARG A 192 19.78 0.46 5.70
CA ARG A 192 21.18 0.28 5.29
C ARG A 192 22.11 1.06 6.23
N GLY A 193 21.89 0.87 7.53
CA GLY A 193 22.48 1.68 8.59
C GLY A 193 21.54 2.80 9.05
N PRO A 194 22.00 3.70 9.95
CA PRO A 194 21.14 4.74 10.54
C PRO A 194 20.84 5.91 9.60
N LEU A 195 21.62 6.13 8.56
CA LEU A 195 21.54 7.32 7.69
C LEU A 195 21.23 6.96 6.22
N LYS A 196 20.83 5.72 5.96
CA LYS A 196 20.57 5.24 4.60
C LYS A 196 19.47 4.20 4.60
N THR A 197 18.60 4.30 3.61
CA THR A 197 17.48 3.36 3.39
C THR A 197 17.53 2.87 1.96
N GLU A 198 17.32 1.58 1.75
CA GLU A 198 17.01 1.02 0.44
C GLU A 198 15.51 0.82 0.33
N PHE A 199 14.92 1.49 -0.63
CA PHE A 199 13.49 1.50 -0.81
C PHE A 199 13.07 0.50 -1.87
N TRP A 200 12.04 -0.29 -1.59
CA TRP A 200 11.46 -1.22 -2.54
C TRP A 200 10.00 -0.84 -2.78
N HIS A 201 9.68 -0.44 -4.01
CA HIS A 201 8.33 -0.06 -4.41
C HIS A 201 7.70 -1.12 -5.31
N PHE A 202 6.56 -1.66 -4.91
CA PHE A 202 5.77 -2.58 -5.71
C PHE A 202 4.49 -1.90 -6.20
N VAL A 203 4.03 -2.27 -7.40
CA VAL A 203 2.69 -1.93 -7.87
C VAL A 203 1.77 -3.09 -7.57
N LEU A 204 0.71 -2.83 -6.82
CA LEU A 204 -0.34 -3.81 -6.54
C LEU A 204 -1.45 -3.73 -7.57
N LEU A 205 -1.87 -4.89 -8.07
CA LEU A 205 -2.97 -5.04 -9.01
C LEU A 205 -3.84 -6.23 -8.59
N GLU A 206 -5.13 -6.19 -8.86
CA GLU A 206 -5.98 -7.39 -8.77
C GLU A 206 -5.60 -8.36 -9.90
N ARG A 207 -5.49 -9.66 -9.60
CA ARG A 207 -4.97 -10.66 -10.55
C ARG A 207 -5.85 -10.82 -11.78
N ASP A 208 -7.16 -10.71 -11.61
CA ASP A 208 -8.19 -10.86 -12.62
C ASP A 208 -8.62 -9.54 -13.27
N ALA A 209 -8.02 -8.41 -12.88
CA ALA A 209 -8.35 -7.12 -13.49
C ALA A 209 -8.07 -7.12 -15.01
N PRO A 210 -8.89 -6.42 -15.81
CA PRO A 210 -8.64 -6.24 -17.24
C PRO A 210 -7.25 -5.62 -17.50
N ASP A 211 -6.58 -6.04 -18.58
CA ASP A 211 -5.22 -5.61 -18.89
C ASP A 211 -5.08 -4.09 -19.05
N GLU A 212 -6.12 -3.43 -19.57
CA GLU A 212 -6.16 -1.96 -19.69
C GLU A 212 -6.15 -1.28 -18.32
N ILE A 213 -6.92 -1.81 -17.35
CA ILE A 213 -6.92 -1.33 -15.96
C ILE A 213 -5.57 -1.59 -15.31
N LYS A 214 -5.01 -2.80 -15.47
CA LYS A 214 -3.68 -3.15 -14.96
C LYS A 214 -2.60 -2.23 -15.51
N ARG A 215 -2.62 -1.94 -16.81
CA ARG A 215 -1.68 -1.04 -17.48
C ARG A 215 -1.79 0.38 -16.93
N ALA A 216 -3.01 0.89 -16.78
CA ALA A 216 -3.26 2.22 -16.25
C ALA A 216 -2.77 2.37 -14.81
N LEU A 217 -3.11 1.41 -13.93
CA LEU A 217 -2.66 1.37 -12.55
C LEU A 217 -1.13 1.28 -12.44
N ARG A 218 -0.49 0.45 -13.28
CA ARG A 218 0.97 0.33 -13.32
C ARG A 218 1.65 1.64 -13.68
N ILE A 219 1.20 2.29 -14.75
CA ILE A 219 1.81 3.56 -15.20
C ILE A 219 1.54 4.66 -14.16
N GLY A 220 0.30 4.76 -13.69
CA GLY A 220 -0.10 5.78 -12.74
C GLY A 220 0.60 5.68 -11.39
N SER A 221 0.76 4.47 -10.85
CA SER A 221 1.45 4.26 -9.58
C SER A 221 2.92 4.69 -9.69
N GLN A 222 3.57 4.37 -10.81
CA GLN A 222 4.97 4.75 -11.04
C GLN A 222 5.16 6.25 -11.31
N ALA A 223 4.24 6.87 -12.06
CA ALA A 223 4.30 8.30 -12.36
C ALA A 223 4.10 9.19 -11.12
N ASN A 224 3.45 8.66 -10.08
CA ASN A 224 3.21 9.38 -8.83
C ASN A 224 4.24 9.03 -7.77
N ASN A 225 4.49 7.74 -7.56
CA ASN A 225 5.20 7.22 -6.41
C ASN A 225 6.39 6.30 -6.73
N GLY A 226 6.78 6.24 -8.00
CA GLY A 226 8.01 5.57 -8.39
C GLY A 226 9.24 6.41 -8.04
N ALA A 227 10.43 5.88 -8.31
CA ALA A 227 11.71 6.58 -8.12
C ALA A 227 11.85 7.91 -8.88
N ALA A 228 11.01 8.15 -9.89
CA ALA A 228 10.90 9.42 -10.63
C ALA A 228 9.45 9.95 -10.59
N GLY A 229 8.71 9.60 -9.54
CA GLY A 229 7.31 9.96 -9.36
C GLY A 229 7.17 11.40 -8.92
N MET A 230 6.10 12.06 -9.38
CA MET A 230 5.85 13.48 -9.08
C MET A 230 5.64 13.75 -7.58
N PHE A 231 5.12 12.79 -6.82
CA PHE A 231 4.94 12.92 -5.38
C PHE A 231 6.16 12.42 -4.62
N GLU A 232 6.70 11.25 -4.99
CA GLU A 232 7.81 10.63 -4.26
C GLU A 232 9.08 11.48 -4.21
N GLN A 233 9.32 12.29 -5.24
CA GLN A 233 10.49 13.17 -5.27
C GLN A 233 10.35 14.40 -4.36
N ASP A 234 9.11 14.74 -3.95
CA ASP A 234 8.81 15.85 -3.06
C ASP A 234 8.85 15.41 -1.58
N ASP A 235 8.68 14.11 -1.31
CA ASP A 235 8.85 13.47 0.01
C ASP A 235 10.34 13.38 0.42
#